data_AF-A0A2E1XDH9-F1
#
_entry.id   AF-A0A2E1XDH9-F1
#
_cell.length_a   1.000
_cell.length_b   1.000
_cell.length_c   1.000
_cell.angle_alpha   90.00
_cell.angle_beta   90.00
_cell.angle_gamma   90.00
#
_symmetry.space_group_name_H-M   'P 1'
#
loop_
_entity.id
_entity.type
_entity.pdbx_description
1 polymer ?
#
loop_
_entity_poly.entity_id
_entity_poly.type
_entity_poly.pdbx_seq_one_letter_code
_entity_poly.pdbx_strand_id
1 'polypeptide(L)' 'MVKDSGLRIRVERELREEFLKSCREQDRPAAQVLREFMRRYVQRHSVSDHLVCRTTEHTDENQ' A
#
# COMPACT_ATOMS: atom_id res chain seq x y z
N MET A 1 8.84 13.01 -11.35
CA MET A 1 7.41 12.61 -11.23
C MET A 1 7.37 11.22 -10.62
N VAL A 2 6.74 11.06 -9.46
CA VAL A 2 6.69 9.78 -8.74
C VAL A 2 5.72 8.87 -9.50
N LYS A 3 6.21 7.73 -10.00
CA LYS A 3 5.35 6.75 -10.68
C LYS A 3 4.47 6.06 -9.64
N ASP A 4 3.16 6.29 -9.73
CA ASP A 4 2.19 5.58 -8.92
C ASP A 4 1.94 4.19 -9.55
N SER A 5 2.48 3.14 -8.96
CA SER A 5 2.16 1.75 -9.34
C SER A 5 0.90 1.29 -8.60
N GLY A 6 -0.11 0.82 -9.34
CA GLY A 6 -1.36 0.31 -8.78
C GLY A 6 -1.24 -1.13 -8.28
N LEU A 7 -1.43 -1.36 -6.98
CA LEU A 7 -1.52 -2.70 -6.39
C LEU A 7 -2.99 -3.04 -6.08
N ARG A 8 -3.53 -4.11 -6.67
CA ARG A 8 -4.92 -4.56 -6.42
C ARG A 8 -4.94 -5.63 -5.33
N ILE A 9 -5.40 -5.25 -4.14
CA ILE A 9 -5.52 -6.16 -2.98
C ILE A 9 -6.97 -6.64 -2.87
N ARG A 10 -7.18 -7.95 -2.77
CA ARG A 10 -8.49 -8.53 -2.43
C ARG A 10 -8.56 -8.67 -0.91
N VAL A 11 -9.63 -8.16 -0.32
CA VAL A 11 -9.91 -8.24 1.12
C VAL A 11 -11.34 -8.72 1.32
N GLU A 12 -11.61 -9.29 2.47
CA GLU A 12 -12.97 -9.67 2.87
C GLU A 12 -13.88 -8.44 2.96
N ARG A 13 -15.17 -8.64 2.66
CA ARG A 13 -16.16 -7.56 2.63
C ARG A 13 -16.31 -6.89 4.00
N GLU A 14 -16.35 -7.69 5.07
CA GLU A 14 -16.55 -7.20 6.43
C GLU A 14 -15.36 -6.33 6.88
N LEU A 15 -14.13 -6.80 6.64
CA LEU A 15 -12.92 -6.04 6.92
C LEU A 15 -12.87 -4.71 6.14
N ARG A 16 -13.28 -4.72 4.86
CA ARG A 16 -13.38 -3.49 4.06
C ARG A 16 -14.37 -2.51 4.66
N GLU A 17 -15.54 -2.97 5.08
CA GLU A 17 -16.60 -2.12 5.64
C GLU A 17 -16.16 -1.49 6.96
N GLU A 18 -15.56 -2.28 7.84
CA GLU A 18 -15.02 -1.80 9.11
C GLU A 18 -13.88 -0.80 8.89
N PHE A 19 -12.93 -1.11 7.99
CA PHE A 19 -11.84 -0.20 7.65
C PHE A 19 -12.36 1.12 7.06
N LEU A 20 -13.35 1.07 6.17
CA LEU A 20 -13.97 2.26 5.60
C LEU A 20 -14.72 3.07 6.66
N LYS A 21 -15.36 2.41 7.64
CA LYS A 21 -16.02 3.07 8.76
C LYS A 21 -15.02 3.84 9.62
N SER A 22 -13.92 3.21 10.03
CA SER A 22 -12.86 3.88 10.80
C SER A 22 -12.19 5.00 10.01
N CYS A 23 -11.99 4.84 8.69
CA CYS A 23 -11.46 5.90 7.84
C CYS A 23 -12.40 7.12 7.76
N ARG A 24 -13.72 6.87 7.68
CA ARG A 24 -14.74 7.94 7.70
C ARG A 24 -14.76 8.68 9.02
N GLU A 25 -14.66 7.98 10.15
CA GLU A 25 -14.59 8.60 11.48
C GLU A 25 -13.35 9.47 11.67
N GLN A 26 -12.26 9.14 10.96
CA GLN A 26 -11.01 9.89 11.00
C GLN A 26 -10.92 11.00 9.94
N ASP A 27 -11.91 11.15 9.05
CA ASP A 27 -11.87 12.06 7.90
C ASP A 27 -10.64 11.84 6.99
N ARG A 28 -10.12 10.60 6.93
CA ARG A 28 -8.94 10.25 6.13
C ARG A 28 -9.32 9.29 5.02
N PRO A 29 -8.89 9.53 3.77
CA PRO A 29 -9.13 8.59 2.68
C PRO A 29 -8.40 7.27 2.95
N ALA A 30 -9.09 6.15 2.74
CA ALA A 30 -8.58 4.79 2.95
C ALA A 30 -7.20 4.54 2.29
N ALA A 31 -7.00 5.07 1.08
CA ALA A 31 -5.73 4.97 0.36
C ALA A 31 -4.56 5.72 1.05
N GLN A 32 -4.84 6.79 1.79
CA GLN A 32 -3.81 7.51 2.56
C GLN A 32 -3.43 6.72 3.80
N VAL A 33 -4.41 6.21 4.54
CA VAL A 33 -4.18 5.34 5.71
C VAL A 33 -3.38 4.11 5.31
N LEU A 34 -3.76 3.45 4.21
CA LEU A 34 -3.07 2.26 3.72
C LEU A 34 -1.62 2.56 3.32
N ARG A 35 -1.36 3.66 2.61
CA ARG A 35 0.00 4.07 2.24
C ARG A 35 0.86 4.38 3.47
N GLU A 36 0.31 5.06 4.46
CA GLU A 36 1.03 5.35 5.70
C GLU A 36 1.31 4.06 6.50
N PHE A 37 0.34 3.16 6.55
CA PHE A 37 0.48 1.85 7.18
C PHE A 37 1.58 1.02 6.51
N MET A 38 1.59 0.97 5.17
CA MET A 38 2.65 0.32 4.39
C MET A 38 4.02 0.94 4.68
N ARG A 39 4.14 2.28 4.73
CA ARG A 39 5.42 2.94 5.06
C ARG A 39 5.90 2.57 6.46
N ARG A 40 5.03 2.61 7.47
CA ARG A 40 5.36 2.24 8.85
C ARG A 40 5.71 0.75 8.96
N TYR A 41 5.00 -0.10 8.24
CA TYR A 41 5.25 -1.55 8.19
C TYR A 41 6.63 -1.84 7.59
N VAL A 42 6.95 -1.24 6.44
CA VAL A 42 8.28 -1.35 5.84
C VAL A 42 9.33 -0.77 6.78
N GLN A 43 9.14 0.40 7.37
CA GLN A 43 10.13 0.98 8.30
C GLN A 43 10.41 0.08 9.51
N ARG A 44 9.39 -0.62 10.02
CA ARG A 44 9.54 -1.57 11.13
C ARG A 44 10.23 -2.86 10.73
N HIS A 45 10.01 -3.35 9.50
CA HIS A 45 10.55 -4.62 9.01
C HIS A 45 11.86 -4.48 8.20
N SER A 46 12.15 -3.32 7.62
CA SER A 46 13.38 -3.05 6.84
C SER A 46 14.64 -2.97 7.69
N VAL A 47 14.51 -2.80 9.01
CA VAL A 47 15.63 -2.99 9.94
C VAL A 47 16.05 -4.47 10.01
N SER A 48 15.14 -5.39 9.71
CA SER A 48 15.37 -6.84 9.74
C SER A 48 15.65 -7.45 8.36
N ASP A 49 15.23 -6.80 7.28
CA ASP A 49 15.16 -7.43 5.95
C ASP A 49 15.93 -6.61 4.89
N HIS A 50 17.25 -6.76 4.93
CA HIS A 50 18.17 -6.30 3.90
C HIS A 50 18.33 -7.36 2.79
N LEU A 51 17.37 -8.30 2.65
CA LEU A 51 17.49 -9.47 1.78
C LEU A 51 16.37 -9.66 0.76
N VAL A 52 15.46 -8.71 0.55
CA VAL A 52 14.63 -8.72 -0.68
C VAL A 52 15.21 -7.76 -1.72
N CYS A 53 16.14 -8.31 -2.47
CA CYS A 53 16.56 -7.84 -3.79
C CYS A 53 15.34 -7.78 -4.73
N ARG A 54 15.24 -6.69 -5.51
CA ARG A 54 14.57 -6.55 -6.81
C ARG A 54 13.18 -7.20 -6.98
N THR A 55 12.17 -6.36 -7.11
CA THR A 55 11.22 -6.35 -8.26
C THR A 55 10.32 -5.14 -8.06
N THR A 56 10.40 -4.11 -8.90
CA THR A 56 9.76 -4.14 -10.21
C THR A 56 10.55 -3.31 -11.21
N GLU A 57 11.53 -3.97 -11.84
CA GLU A 57 11.91 -3.66 -13.22
C GLU A 57 10.97 -4.47 -14.12
N HIS A 58 9.96 -3.83 -14.72
CA HIS A 58 9.30 -4.22 -15.98
C HIS A 58 8.36 -3.07 -16.38
N THR A 59 8.68 -2.21 -17.36
CA THR A 59 8.45 -2.30 -18.84
C THR A 59 6.93 -2.32 -19.13
N ASP A 60 6.35 -1.46 -19.99
CA ASP A 60 6.52 -1.34 -21.44
C ASP A 60 6.26 0.13 -21.89
N GLU A 61 7.01 0.77 -22.79
CA GLU A 61 7.18 0.50 -24.22
C GLU A 61 5.83 0.40 -24.97
N ASN A 62 5.36 1.49 -25.59
CA ASN A 62 4.99 1.56 -27.02
C ASN A 62 4.29 2.90 -27.35
N GLN A 63 4.73 3.47 -28.48
CA GLN A 63 4.30 4.62 -29.30
C GLN A 63 3.02 5.39 -28.94
#